data_AF-A0A7V7X314-F1
#
_entry.id   AF-A0A7V7X314-F1
#
_cell.length_a   1.000
_cell.length_b   1.000
_cell.length_c   1.000
_cell.angle_alpha   90.00
_cell.angle_beta   90.00
_cell.angle_gamma   90.00
#
_symmetry.space_group_name_H-M   'P 1'
#
loop_
_entity.id
_entity.type
_entity.pdbx_description
1 polymer ?
#
loop_
_entity_poly.entity_id
_entity_poly.type
_entity_poly.pdbx_seq_one_letter_code
_entity_poly.pdbx_strand_id
1 'polypeptide(L)'
;MIEKLLEASLLLVAGMTSVFVSLSGLAFMIWLIKSVDEKINALRIRWYSKKVEVQPEEVHDELAAVISAAVFTTLRKPITIRKIRFLDNRGEDAWAVTGRLNIMASRPIRKRK
;
A
#
# COMPACT_ATOMS: atom_id res chain seq x y z
N MET A 1 43.25 23.11 -40.19
CA MET A 1 42.92 21.79 -39.58
C MET A 1 42.62 21.90 -38.08
N ILE A 2 43.48 22.54 -37.29
CA ILE A 2 43.28 22.69 -35.83
C ILE A 2 41.98 23.42 -35.47
N GLU A 3 41.62 24.49 -36.18
CA GLU A 3 40.36 25.23 -35.95
C GLU A 3 39.12 24.36 -36.15
N LYS A 4 39.12 23.49 -37.17
CA LYS A 4 38.01 22.57 -37.44
C LYS A 4 37.88 21.48 -36.38
N LEU A 5 39.01 21.03 -35.84
CA LEU A 5 39.05 20.13 -34.69
C LEU A 5 38.47 20.79 -33.43
N LEU A 6 38.82 22.07 -33.19
CA LEU A 6 38.32 22.82 -32.06
C LEU A 6 36.80 23.08 -32.17
N GLU A 7 36.34 23.47 -33.35
CA GLU A 7 34.91 23.65 -33.66
C GLU A 7 34.12 22.36 -33.46
N ALA A 8 34.62 21.22 -33.96
CA ALA A 8 34.00 19.92 -33.77
C ALA A 8 33.97 19.48 -32.29
N SER A 9 35.04 19.73 -31.54
CA SER A 9 35.09 19.41 -30.11
C SER A 9 34.09 20.22 -29.30
N LEU A 10 33.91 21.51 -29.62
CA LEU A 10 32.95 22.39 -28.97
C LEU A 10 31.51 21.93 -29.26
N LEU A 11 31.23 21.56 -30.50
CA LEU A 11 29.93 21.03 -30.92
C LEU A 11 29.59 19.71 -30.22
N LEU A 12 30.58 18.83 -30.03
CA LEU A 12 30.42 17.57 -29.29
C LEU A 12 30.09 17.84 -27.82
N VAL A 13 30.85 18.71 -27.15
CA VAL A 13 30.62 19.04 -25.74
C VAL A 13 29.27 19.73 -25.55
N ALA A 14 28.90 20.66 -26.43
CA ALA A 14 27.60 21.32 -26.40
C ALA A 14 26.45 20.33 -26.61
N GLY A 15 26.59 19.42 -27.58
CA GLY A 15 25.59 18.37 -27.85
C GLY A 15 25.43 17.41 -26.67
N MET A 16 26.54 16.91 -26.12
CA MET A 16 26.52 16.01 -24.97
C MET A 16 25.89 16.68 -23.74
N THR A 17 26.32 17.90 -23.41
CA THR A 17 25.79 18.62 -22.24
C THR A 17 24.29 18.88 -22.38
N SER A 18 23.82 19.26 -23.57
CA SER A 18 22.39 19.40 -23.85
C SER A 18 21.60 18.11 -23.57
N VAL A 19 22.08 16.96 -24.07
CA VAL A 19 21.43 15.66 -23.84
C VAL A 19 21.39 15.30 -22.35
N PHE A 20 22.51 15.48 -21.64
CA PHE A 20 22.57 15.19 -20.20
C PHE A 20 21.65 16.10 -19.38
N VAL A 21 21.54 17.38 -19.74
CA VAL A 21 20.62 18.31 -19.09
C VAL A 21 19.17 17.88 -19.31
N SER A 22 18.80 17.51 -20.55
CA SER A 22 17.45 17.02 -20.86
C SER A 22 17.11 15.74 -20.09
N LEU A 23 18.02 14.76 -20.05
CA LEU A 23 17.82 13.51 -19.31
C LEU A 23 17.72 13.75 -17.80
N SER A 24 18.56 14.62 -17.25
CA SER A 24 18.53 14.99 -15.84
C SER A 24 17.20 15.67 -15.47
N GLY A 25 16.69 16.55 -16.34
CA GLY A 25 15.38 17.19 -16.17
C GLY A 25 14.23 16.19 -16.14
N LEU A 26 14.22 15.22 -17.05
CA LEU A 26 13.22 14.15 -17.06
C LEU A 26 13.31 13.27 -15.81
N ALA A 27 14.52 12.87 -15.41
CA ALA A 27 14.73 12.08 -14.20
C ALA A 27 14.23 12.82 -12.96
N PHE A 28 14.50 14.12 -12.87
CA PHE A 28 14.00 14.98 -11.78
C PHE A 28 12.47 15.07 -11.79
N MET A 29 11.84 15.20 -12.95
CA MET A 29 10.38 15.22 -13.07
C MET A 29 9.74 13.91 -12.59
N ILE A 30 10.29 12.76 -13.00
CA ILE A 30 9.82 11.44 -12.54
C ILE A 30 9.97 11.32 -11.02
N TRP A 31 11.10 11.77 -10.47
CA TRP A 31 11.34 11.76 -9.03
C TRP A 31 10.35 12.63 -8.26
N LEU A 32 9.99 13.81 -8.78
CA LEU A 32 8.95 14.66 -8.19
C LEU A 32 7.58 14.00 -8.20
N ILE A 33 7.18 13.42 -9.33
CA ILE A 33 5.88 12.73 -9.46
C ILE A 33 5.80 11.59 -8.44
N LYS A 34 6.84 10.76 -8.35
CA LYS A 34 6.91 9.67 -7.37
C LYS A 34 6.80 10.17 -5.94
N SER A 35 7.51 11.24 -5.62
CA SER A 35 7.49 11.85 -4.27
C SER A 35 6.10 12.40 -3.90
N VAL A 36 5.37 12.95 -4.87
CA VAL A 36 4.00 13.43 -4.68
C VAL A 36 3.03 12.27 -4.53
N ASP A 37 3.14 11.25 -5.37
CA ASP A 37 2.26 10.08 -5.34
C ASP A 37 2.39 9.30 -4.02
N GLU A 38 3.62 9.09 -3.53
CA GLU A 38 3.86 8.46 -2.23
C GLU A 38 3.24 9.27 -1.07
N LYS A 39 3.37 10.60 -1.09
CA LYS A 39 2.74 11.47 -0.07
C LYS A 39 1.22 11.38 -0.11
N ILE A 40 0.62 11.43 -1.30
CA ILE A 40 -0.84 11.34 -1.47
C ILE A 40 -1.33 9.95 -1.05
N ASN A 41 -0.61 8.90 -1.41
CA ASN A 41 -1.01 7.53 -1.08
C ASN A 41 -0.88 7.26 0.42
N ALA A 42 0.17 7.75 1.08
CA ALA A 42 0.30 7.67 2.54
C ALA A 42 -0.84 8.40 3.26
N LEU A 43 -1.23 9.58 2.76
CA LEU A 43 -2.40 10.32 3.27
C LEU A 43 -3.71 9.54 3.06
N ARG A 44 -3.91 8.96 1.87
CA ARG A 44 -5.10 8.15 1.55
C ARG A 44 -5.18 6.93 2.47
N ILE A 45 -4.10 6.17 2.64
CA ILE A 45 -4.07 4.98 3.51
C ILE A 45 -4.42 5.37 4.95
N ARG A 46 -3.85 6.45 5.50
CA ARG A 46 -4.21 6.92 6.85
C ARG A 46 -5.71 7.22 7.01
N TRP A 47 -6.35 7.78 5.98
CA TRP A 47 -7.78 8.08 6.01
C TRP A 47 -8.65 6.81 5.91
N TYR A 48 -8.23 5.83 5.13
CA TYR A 48 -8.95 4.54 5.01
C TYR A 48 -8.75 3.66 6.25
N SER A 49 -7.53 3.56 6.79
CA SER A 49 -7.25 2.80 8.02
C SER A 49 -8.05 3.34 9.21
N LYS A 50 -8.17 4.66 9.35
CA LYS A 50 -8.98 5.28 10.42
C LYS A 50 -10.48 4.94 10.34
N LYS A 51 -11.00 4.58 9.16
CA LYS A 51 -12.40 4.13 8.99
C LYS A 51 -12.61 2.64 9.23
N VAL A 52 -11.55 1.81 9.11
CA VAL A 52 -11.64 0.35 9.27
C VAL A 52 -11.38 -0.08 10.71
N GLU A 53 -10.76 0.76 11.54
CA GLU A 53 -10.34 0.40 12.91
C GLU A 53 -11.39 0.55 14.03
N VAL A 54 -12.65 0.89 13.72
CA VAL A 54 -13.66 1.07 14.80
C VAL A 54 -15.02 0.48 14.40
N GLN A 55 -15.06 -0.82 14.20
CA GLN A 55 -16.20 -1.60 14.70
C GLN A 55 -15.61 -2.66 15.62
N PRO A 56 -15.82 -2.59 16.95
CA PRO A 56 -15.61 -3.77 17.76
C PRO A 56 -16.53 -4.84 17.17
N GLU A 57 -15.96 -5.93 16.65
CA GLU A 57 -16.73 -7.16 16.41
C GLU A 57 -17.29 -7.55 17.77
N GLU A 58 -18.55 -7.20 18.01
CA GLU A 58 -19.29 -7.70 19.16
C GLU A 58 -19.30 -9.22 19.03
N VAL A 59 -18.78 -9.90 20.05
CA VAL A 59 -18.83 -11.36 20.10
C VAL A 59 -20.30 -11.74 20.20
N HIS A 60 -20.91 -12.13 19.08
CA HIS A 60 -22.26 -12.66 19.08
C HIS A 60 -22.31 -13.97 19.87
N ASP A 61 -23.42 -14.19 20.57
CA ASP A 61 -23.63 -15.37 21.42
C ASP A 61 -23.43 -16.69 20.65
N GLU A 62 -23.75 -16.69 19.34
CA GLU A 62 -23.53 -17.82 18.44
C GLU A 62 -22.05 -18.20 18.32
N LEU A 63 -21.16 -17.21 18.21
CA LEU A 63 -19.72 -17.45 18.12
C LEU A 63 -19.18 -18.00 19.44
N ALA A 64 -19.65 -17.47 20.57
CA ALA A 64 -19.29 -17.98 21.89
C ALA A 64 -19.77 -19.44 22.08
N ALA A 65 -20.96 -19.79 21.58
CA ALA A 65 -21.49 -21.15 21.62
C ALA A 65 -20.65 -22.11 20.76
N VAL A 66 -20.27 -21.72 19.55
CA VAL A 66 -19.43 -22.53 18.65
C VAL A 66 -18.05 -22.77 19.26
N ILE A 67 -17.40 -21.73 19.78
CA ILE A 67 -16.10 -21.85 20.45
C ILE A 67 -16.22 -22.76 21.68
N SER A 68 -17.27 -22.60 22.48
CA SER A 68 -17.51 -23.45 23.66
C SER A 68 -17.68 -24.92 23.28
N ALA A 69 -18.47 -25.21 22.25
CA ALA A 69 -18.69 -26.57 21.76
C ALA A 69 -17.38 -27.20 21.27
N ALA A 70 -16.58 -26.46 20.50
CA ALA A 70 -15.29 -26.94 19.98
C ALA A 70 -14.27 -27.24 21.09
N VAL A 71 -14.22 -26.40 22.13
CA VAL A 71 -13.30 -26.63 23.26
C VAL A 71 -13.80 -27.79 24.11
N PHE A 72 -15.11 -27.95 24.30
CA PHE A 72 -15.70 -29.06 25.06
C PHE A 72 -15.42 -30.41 24.39
N THR A 73 -15.57 -30.49 23.06
CA THR A 73 -15.28 -31.74 22.31
C THR A 73 -13.80 -32.12 22.39
N THR A 74 -12.92 -31.13 22.41
CA THR A 74 -11.47 -31.35 22.46
C THR A 74 -10.99 -31.75 23.85
N LEU A 75 -11.44 -31.06 24.90
CA LEU A 75 -10.97 -31.27 26.27
C LEU A 75 -11.80 -32.29 27.08
N ARG A 76 -13.01 -32.62 26.61
CA ARG A 76 -13.97 -33.56 27.24
C ARG A 76 -14.21 -33.31 28.73
N LYS A 77 -14.17 -32.04 29.14
CA LYS A 77 -14.37 -31.59 30.53
C LYS A 77 -15.29 -30.37 30.53
N PRO A 78 -16.08 -30.17 31.60
CA PRO A 78 -16.86 -28.95 31.76
C PRO A 78 -15.91 -27.74 31.82
N ILE A 79 -16.23 -26.73 31.02
CA ILE A 79 -15.40 -25.54 30.81
C ILE A 79 -16.26 -24.29 30.96
N THR A 80 -15.69 -23.24 31.54
CA THR A 80 -16.33 -21.92 31.70
C THR A 80 -15.45 -20.89 31.00
N ILE A 81 -15.95 -20.32 29.90
CA ILE A 81 -15.23 -19.26 29.18
C ILE A 81 -15.41 -17.94 29.93
N ARG A 82 -14.32 -17.40 30.47
CA ARG A 82 -14.35 -16.11 31.20
C ARG A 82 -14.14 -14.90 30.30
N LYS A 83 -13.36 -15.06 29.22
CA LYS A 83 -13.01 -13.98 28.30
C LYS A 83 -12.58 -14.56 26.96
N ILE A 84 -13.15 -14.04 25.88
CA ILE A 84 -12.68 -14.26 24.51
C ILE A 84 -11.96 -12.99 24.10
N ARG A 85 -10.71 -13.11 23.68
CA ARG A 85 -9.93 -12.01 23.12
C ARG A 85 -9.47 -12.46 21.76
N PHE A 86 -9.91 -11.79 20.71
CA PHE A 86 -9.30 -11.93 19.40
C PHE A 86 -7.86 -11.45 19.49
N LEU A 87 -6.93 -12.23 18.97
CA LEU A 87 -5.59 -11.73 18.74
C LEU A 87 -5.74 -10.60 17.71
N ASP A 88 -5.27 -9.40 18.04
CA ASP A 88 -5.20 -8.32 17.07
C ASP A 88 -4.54 -8.89 15.81
N ASN A 89 -5.21 -8.78 14.67
CA ASN A 89 -4.65 -9.09 13.35
C ASN A 89 -3.51 -8.08 13.06
N ARG A 90 -2.40 -8.18 13.80
CA ARG A 90 -1.14 -7.47 13.51
C ARG A 90 -0.41 -8.09 12.32
N GLY A 91 -1.09 -8.88 11.51
CA GLY A 91 -0.52 -9.74 10.49
C GLY A 91 -1.11 -9.57 9.08
N GLU A 92 -2.12 -8.72 8.87
CA GLU A 92 -2.30 -8.22 7.50
C GLU A 92 -1.21 -7.17 7.29
N ASP A 93 -0.03 -7.63 6.82
CA ASP A 93 1.05 -6.76 6.39
C ASP A 93 0.45 -5.61 5.59
N ALA A 94 0.83 -4.36 5.89
CA ALA A 94 0.29 -3.18 5.22
C ALA A 94 0.37 -3.31 3.68
N TRP A 95 1.32 -4.11 3.18
CA TRP A 95 1.39 -4.56 1.79
C TRP A 95 0.16 -5.37 1.35
N ALA A 96 -0.22 -6.44 2.06
CA ALA A 96 -1.40 -7.25 1.70
C ALA A 96 -2.68 -6.41 1.64
N VAL A 97 -2.85 -5.47 2.57
CA VAL A 97 -3.98 -4.52 2.57
C VAL A 97 -3.92 -3.57 1.37
N THR A 98 -2.74 -3.00 1.09
CA THR A 98 -2.53 -2.08 -0.05
C THR A 98 -2.74 -2.80 -1.39
N GLY A 99 -2.26 -4.03 -1.52
CA GLY A 99 -2.44 -4.86 -2.72
C GLY A 99 -3.92 -5.17 -2.97
N ARG A 100 -4.65 -5.58 -1.93
CA ARG A 100 -6.10 -5.83 -2.02
C ARG A 100 -6.87 -4.57 -2.40
N LEU A 101 -6.55 -3.42 -1.81
CA LEU A 101 -7.17 -2.14 -2.15
C LEU A 101 -6.90 -1.71 -3.59
N ASN A 102 -5.67 -1.90 -4.09
CA ASN A 102 -5.34 -1.60 -5.49
C ASN A 102 -6.12 -2.48 -6.48
N ILE A 103 -6.24 -3.78 -6.19
CA ILE A 103 -6.99 -4.73 -7.04
C ILE A 103 -8.50 -4.43 -7.01
N MET A 104 -9.03 -3.98 -5.87
CA MET A 104 -10.44 -3.57 -5.75
C MET A 104 -10.70 -2.23 -6.47
N ALA A 105 -9.79 -1.26 -6.32
CA ALA A 105 -9.90 0.06 -6.95
C ALA A 105 -9.74 0.02 -8.48
N SER A 106 -9.03 -0.98 -9.02
CA SER A 106 -8.85 -1.14 -10.46
C SER A 106 -10.08 -1.67 -11.20
N ARG A 107 -11.15 -2.07 -10.47
CA ARG A 107 -12.41 -2.51 -11.08
C ARG A 107 -13.40 -1.33 -11.13
N PRO A 108 -13.94 -0.96 -12.31
CA PRO A 108 -14.97 0.06 -12.38
C PRO A 108 -16.25 -0.46 -11.71
N ILE A 109 -16.59 0.12 -10.55
CA ILE A 109 -17.86 -0.13 -9.88
C ILE A 109 -18.96 0.50 -10.74
N ARG A 110 -19.53 -0.30 -11.64
CA ARG A 110 -20.71 0.07 -12.42
C ARG A 110 -21.88 0.20 -11.44
N LYS A 111 -22.19 1.43 -11.02
CA LYS A 111 -23.41 1.73 -10.25
C LYS A 111 -24.60 1.21 -11.07
N ARG A 112 -25.34 0.23 -10.53
CA ARG A 112 -26.68 -0.07 -11.05
C ARG A 112 -27.55 1.16 -10.72
N LYS A 113 -28.14 1.75 -11.75
CA LYS A 113 -29.22 2.73 -11.62
C LYS A 113 -30.42 2.06 -10.99
#